data_AF-A0AA36APB5-F1
#
_entry.id   AF-A0AA36APB5-F1
#
_cell.length_a   1.000
_cell.length_b   1.000
_cell.length_c   1.000
_cell.angle_alpha   90.00
_cell.angle_beta   90.00
_cell.angle_gamma   90.00
#
_symmetry.space_group_name_H-M   'P 1'
#
loop_
_entity.id
_entity.type
_entity.pdbx_description
1 polymer ?
#
loop_
_entity_poly.entity_id
_entity_poly.type
_entity_poly.pdbx_seq_one_letter_code
_entity_poly.pdbx_strand_id
1 'polypeptide(L)' 'MNEDKCVYSTTVLDFLGYRISHNILSPDPERLDSLLNLRTATDQKALKRIVGGGAVAFVAVIVADVEIAVAIA' A
#
# COMPACT_ATOMS: atom_id res chain seq x y z
N MET A 1 9.92 5.36 -23.42
CA MET A 1 9.00 6.02 -22.47
C MET A 1 7.60 5.65 -22.90
N ASN A 2 6.71 5.26 -21.99
CA ASN A 2 5.33 4.95 -22.37
C ASN A 2 4.48 6.20 -22.10
N GLU A 3 4.16 6.94 -23.15
CA GLU A 3 3.50 8.25 -23.06
C GLU A 3 2.08 8.14 -22.47
N ASP A 4 1.38 7.04 -22.74
CA ASP A 4 0.03 6.78 -22.21
C ASP A 4 0.00 6.59 -20.69
N LYS A 5 1.16 6.29 -20.08
CA LYS A 5 1.31 6.09 -18.63
C LYS A 5 1.94 7.30 -17.93
N CYS A 6 2.28 8.35 -18.67
CA CYS A 6 2.90 9.54 -18.11
C CYS A 6 1.84 10.52 -17.61
N VAL A 7 1.93 10.89 -16.33
CA VAL A 7 1.11 11.94 -15.72
C VAL A 7 2.00 13.11 -15.40
N TYR A 8 1.64 14.30 -15.88
CA TYR A 8 2.43 15.53 -15.73
C TYR A 8 1.64 16.58 -14.92
N SER A 9 2.36 17.44 -14.20
CA SER A 9 1.80 18.60 -13.47
C SER A 9 0.60 18.25 -12.57
N THR A 10 0.61 17.07 -11.96
CA THR A 10 -0.44 16.63 -11.03
C THR A 10 -0.03 16.88 -9.58
N THR A 11 -1.00 17.17 -8.73
CA THR A 11 -0.83 17.27 -7.27
C THR A 11 -0.99 15.92 -6.56
N VAL A 12 -1.47 14.90 -7.29
CA VAL A 12 -1.68 13.54 -6.81
C VAL A 12 -1.01 12.56 -7.77
N LEU A 13 -0.09 11.74 -7.25
CA LEU A 13 0.63 10.74 -8.04
C LEU A 13 0.50 9.36 -7.39
N ASP A 14 0.03 8.38 -8.17
CA ASP A 14 0.04 6.98 -7.76
C ASP A 14 1.35 6.32 -8.23
N PHE A 15 2.21 5.92 -7.29
CA PHE A 15 3.53 5.37 -7.58
C PHE A 15 3.88 4.20 -6.66
N LEU A 16 4.27 3.07 -7.25
CA LEU A 16 4.66 1.83 -6.54
C LEU A 16 3.64 1.30 -5.51
N GLY A 17 2.35 1.64 -5.67
CA GLY A 17 1.30 1.27 -4.72
C GLY A 17 1.08 2.27 -3.58
N TYR A 18 1.57 3.49 -3.75
CA TYR A 18 1.28 4.64 -2.89
C TYR A 18 0.55 5.70 -3.68
N ARG A 19 -0.33 6.42 -3.02
CA ARG A 19 -0.85 7.71 -3.43
C ARG A 19 -0.09 8.80 -2.71
N ILE A 20 0.64 9.62 -3.46
CA ILE A 20 1.39 10.77 -2.96
C ILE A 20 0.54 12.01 -3.20
N SER A 21 0.14 12.71 -2.14
CA SER A 21 -0.64 13.94 -2.24
C SER A 21 -0.27 14.90 -1.12
N HIS A 22 -0.05 16.17 -1.43
CA HIS A 22 0.21 17.23 -0.43
C HIS A 22 1.24 16.86 0.64
N ASN A 23 2.35 16.22 0.23
CA ASN A 23 3.43 15.74 1.11
C ASN A 23 3.05 14.58 2.06
N ILE A 24 1.89 13.96 1.83
CA ILE A 24 1.41 12.77 2.53
C ILE A 24 1.56 11.57 1.60
N LEU A 25 2.16 10.50 2.14
CA LEU A 25 2.18 9.18 1.52
C LEU A 25 1.03 8.37 2.11
N SER A 26 0.09 7.97 1.26
CA SER A 26 -0.99 7.05 1.63
C SER A 26 -0.86 5.77 0.82
N PRO A 27 -1.22 4.60 1.36
CA PRO A 27 -1.28 3.39 0.56
C PRO A 27 -2.35 3.54 -0.53
N ASP A 28 -2.08 3.00 -1.71
CA ASP A 28 -3.03 2.99 -2.82
C ASP A 28 -4.30 2.19 -2.42
N PRO A 29 -5.48 2.82 -2.42
CA PRO A 29 -6.72 2.17 -1.98
C PRO A 29 -7.07 0.94 -2.81
N GLU A 30 -6.73 0.89 -4.10
CA GLU A 30 -7.01 -0.27 -4.95
C GLU A 30 -6.19 -1.49 -4.53
N ARG A 31 -4.93 -1.26 -4.10
CA ARG A 31 -4.08 -2.33 -3.58
C ARG A 31 -4.49 -2.77 -2.18
N LEU A 32 -5.06 -1.84 -1.40
CA LEU A 32 -5.58 -2.13 -0.07
C LEU A 32 -6.82 -3.03 -0.14
N ASP A 33 -7.72 -2.80 -1.11
CA ASP A 33 -8.96 -3.57 -1.23
C ASP A 33 -8.71 -5.08 -1.41
N SER A 34 -7.73 -5.44 -2.24
CA SER A 34 -7.31 -6.83 -2.43
C SER A 34 -6.78 -7.48 -1.14
N LEU A 35 -6.23 -6.69 -0.22
CA LEU A 35 -5.70 -7.17 1.06
C LEU A 35 -6.77 -7.23 2.15
N LEU A 36 -7.70 -6.28 2.17
CA LEU A 36 -8.86 -6.29 3.06
C LEU A 36 -9.77 -7.48 2.76
N ASN A 37 -9.89 -7.86 1.49
CA ASN A 37 -10.70 -8.98 1.03
C ASN A 37 -9.95 -10.33 1.06
N LEU A 38 -8.75 -10.40 1.64
CA LEU A 38 -8.06 -11.67 1.82
C LEU A 38 -8.84 -12.58 2.76
N ARG A 39 -9.10 -13.81 2.31
CA ARG A 39 -9.67 -14.83 3.18
C ARG A 39 -8.72 -15.11 4.34
N THR A 40 -9.26 -15.15 5.55
CA THR A 40 -8.52 -15.56 6.75
C THR A 40 -7.87 -16.92 6.51
N ALA A 41 -6.55 -17.00 6.77
CA ALA A 41 -5.82 -18.25 6.61
C ALA A 41 -6.32 -19.27 7.63
N THR A 42 -6.85 -20.40 7.16
CA THR A 42 -7.28 -21.51 8.02
C THR A 42 -6.19 -22.57 8.20
N ASP A 43 -5.08 -22.47 7.47
CA ASP A 43 -3.99 -23.45 7.48
C ASP A 43 -2.61 -22.75 7.46
N GLN A 44 -1.60 -23.38 8.06
CA GLN A 44 -0.23 -22.85 8.17
C GLN A 44 0.40 -22.57 6.80
N LYS A 45 0.09 -23.37 5.77
CA LYS A 45 0.59 -23.14 4.41
C LYS A 45 0.00 -21.88 3.79
N ALA A 46 -1.30 -21.63 4.02
CA ALA A 46 -1.96 -20.41 3.57
C ALA A 46 -1.42 -19.18 4.32
N LEU A 47 -1.18 -19.29 5.62
CA LEU A 47 -0.58 -18.23 6.43
C LEU A 47 0.83 -17.89 5.95
N LYS A 48 1.69 -18.90 5.70
CA LYS A 48 3.04 -18.67 5.15
C LYS A 48 3.02 -18.00 3.78
N ARG A 49 2.04 -18.31 2.92
CA ARG A 49 1.89 -17.65 1.61
C ARG A 49 1.45 -16.20 1.75
N ILE A 50 0.53 -15.91 2.67
CA ILE A 50 0.04 -14.57 2.96
C ILE A 50 1.18 -13.72 3.56
N VAL A 51 1.87 -14.22 4.57
CA VAL A 51 3.00 -13.52 5.21
C VAL A 51 4.20 -13.38 4.26
N GLY A 52 4.56 -14.43 3.53
CA GLY A 52 5.70 -14.44 2.61
C GLY A 52 5.48 -13.67 1.30
N GLY A 53 4.23 -13.40 0.93
CA GLY A 53 3.87 -12.70 -0.30
C GLY A 53 4.18 -11.19 -0.30
N GLY A 54 4.81 -10.67 0.76
CA GLY A 54 5.27 -9.29 0.87
C GLY A 54 4.17 -8.25 1.06
N ALA A 55 2.95 -8.49 0.58
CA ALA A 55 1.87 -7.52 0.60
C ALA A 55 1.38 -7.19 2.02
N VAL A 56 1.38 -8.17 2.93
CA VAL A 56 0.95 -7.97 4.33
C VAL A 56 2.06 -7.32 5.16
N ALA A 57 3.33 -7.68 4.90
CA ALA A 57 4.48 -7.07 5.55
C ALA A 57 4.64 -5.60 5.14
N PHE A 58 4.45 -5.30 3.85
CA PHE A 58 4.48 -3.94 3.33
C PHE A 58 3.39 -3.06 3.94
N VAL A 59 2.15 -3.55 4.04
CA VAL A 59 1.06 -2.82 4.71
C VAL A 59 1.33 -2.61 6.20
N ALA A 60 1.89 -3.59 6.92
CA ALA A 60 2.23 -3.44 8.34
C ALA A 60 3.26 -2.33 8.59
N VAL A 61 4.27 -2.20 7.73
CA VAL A 61 5.25 -1.10 7.79
C VAL A 61 4.55 0.24 7.51
N ILE A 62 3.62 0.29 6.55
CA ILE A 62 2.90 1.52 6.21
C ILE A 62 1.95 1.97 7.32
N VAL A 63 1.18 1.07 7.94
CA VAL A 63 0.29 1.44 9.05
C VAL A 63 1.12 2.00 10.21
N ALA A 64 2.29 1.40 10.49
CA ALA A 64 3.21 1.90 11.51
C ALA A 64 3.80 3.28 11.15
N ASP A 65 4.28 3.47 9.92
CA ASP A 65 4.86 4.75 9.47
C ASP A 65 3.81 5.87 9.35
N VAL A 66 2.57 5.56 8.95
CA VAL A 66 1.45 6.52 8.89
C VAL A 66 0.99 6.89 10.30
N GLU A 67 0.87 5.95 11.24
CA GLU A 67 0.59 6.28 12.66
C GLU A 67 1.71 7.15 13.25
N ILE A 68 2.99 6.82 12.99
CA ILE A 68 4.13 7.62 13.47
C ILE A 68 4.10 9.02 12.85
N ALA A 69 3.83 9.16 11.55
CA ALA A 69 3.76 10.46 10.90
C ALA A 69 2.58 11.32 11.38
N VAL A 70 1.42 10.72 11.68
CA VAL A 70 0.27 11.41 12.27
C VAL A 70 0.51 11.76 13.75
N ALA A 71 1.27 10.95 14.49
CA ALA A 71 1.58 11.22 15.90
C ALA A 71 2.63 12.33 16.12
N ILE A 72 3.36 12.73 15.08
CA ILE A 72 4.41 13.76 15.14
C ILE A 72 3.94 15.12 14.58
N ALA A 73 2.76 15.18 13.94
CA ALA A 73 2.15 16.41 13.41
C ALA A 73 1.19 17.05 14.43
#